data_AF-A0AAI8IQE4-F1
#
_entry.id   AF-A0AAI8IQE4-F1
#
_cell.length_a   1.000
_cell.length_b   1.000
_cell.length_c   1.000
_cell.angle_alpha   90.00
_cell.angle_beta   90.00
_cell.angle_gamma   90.00
#
_symmetry.space_group_name_H-M   'P 1'
#
loop_
_entity.id
_entity.type
_entity.pdbx_description
1 polymer ?
#
loop_
_entity_poly.entity_id
_entity_poly.type
_entity_poly.pdbx_seq_one_letter_code
_entity_poly.pdbx_strand_id
1 'polypeptide(L)'
;MDFSKFNFNHDCYVDLHVGDYGSLSGLFFTGKSDLAILEKLFTDSHDWQNSFQREGRQYVMGFVDPGNVQFITFMQHAFTKEKEYDEKFYREHGFYEQSHDFFDIWFDNDVSDVQISFPLLKAVDNASELI
;
A
#
# COMPACT_ATOMS: atom_id res chain seq x y z
N MET A 1 -18.95 -5.87 -0.57
CA MET A 1 -18.27 -5.17 0.54
C MET A 1 -18.97 -3.84 0.79
N ASP A 2 -19.02 -3.34 2.02
CA ASP A 2 -19.48 -1.97 2.29
C ASP A 2 -18.25 -1.04 2.42
N PHE A 3 -17.93 -0.37 1.31
CA PHE A 3 -16.73 0.47 1.22
C PHE A 3 -16.85 1.80 1.98
N SER A 4 -18.04 2.19 2.42
CA SER A 4 -18.23 3.40 3.22
C SER A 4 -17.56 3.33 4.60
N LYS A 5 -17.17 2.13 5.04
CA LYS A 5 -16.49 1.86 6.31
C LYS A 5 -14.98 2.06 6.24
N PHE A 6 -14.43 2.36 5.07
CA PHE A 6 -13.00 2.49 4.85
C PHE A 6 -12.55 3.95 4.91
N ASN A 7 -11.31 4.14 5.33
CA ASN A 7 -10.65 5.43 5.30
C ASN A 7 -9.60 5.46 4.17
N PHE A 8 -10.06 5.73 2.94
CA PHE A 8 -9.20 5.81 1.75
C PHE A 8 -8.25 7.03 1.74
N ASN A 9 -8.36 7.93 2.72
CA ASN A 9 -7.53 9.13 2.83
C ASN A 9 -6.38 9.01 3.86
N HIS A 10 -6.22 7.85 4.53
CA HIS A 10 -5.20 7.69 5.58
C HIS A 10 -3.85 7.28 4.98
N ASP A 11 -3.60 5.99 4.88
CA ASP A 11 -2.51 5.40 4.13
C ASP A 11 -2.99 4.06 3.59
N CYS A 12 -2.28 3.55 2.59
CA CYS A 12 -2.53 2.26 1.98
C CYS A 12 -1.27 1.42 2.07
N TYR A 13 -1.37 0.21 2.59
CA TYR A 13 -0.26 -0.75 2.59
C TYR A 13 -0.36 -1.65 1.38
N VAL A 14 0.71 -1.75 0.59
CA VAL A 14 0.83 -2.70 -0.51
C VAL A 14 1.87 -3.73 -0.13
N ASP A 15 1.50 -5.01 -0.21
CA ASP A 15 2.34 -6.15 0.15
C ASP A 15 2.55 -7.05 -1.07
N LEU A 16 3.81 -7.41 -1.34
CA LEU A 16 4.21 -8.20 -2.51
C LEU A 16 4.53 -9.63 -2.07
N HIS A 17 3.84 -10.59 -2.69
CA HIS A 17 4.02 -12.01 -2.44
C HIS A 17 4.70 -12.66 -3.65
N VAL A 18 5.65 -13.57 -3.40
CA VAL A 18 6.41 -14.26 -4.46
C VAL A 18 6.26 -15.76 -4.31
N GLY A 19 5.38 -16.36 -5.12
CA GLY A 19 5.15 -17.80 -5.18
C GLY A 19 4.97 -18.42 -3.79
N ASP A 20 5.71 -19.48 -3.52
CA ASP A 20 5.64 -20.20 -2.24
C ASP A 20 6.40 -19.50 -1.09
N TYR A 21 7.13 -18.41 -1.35
CA TYR A 21 7.84 -17.65 -0.32
C TYR A 21 6.89 -16.79 0.52
N GLY A 22 5.72 -16.45 -0.01
CA GLY A 22 4.76 -15.55 0.64
C GLY A 22 5.19 -14.09 0.57
N SER A 23 4.75 -13.29 1.55
CA SER A 23 5.09 -11.86 1.66
C SER A 23 6.60 -11.66 1.80
N LEU A 24 7.18 -10.90 0.87
CA LEU A 24 8.61 -10.55 0.87
C LEU A 24 8.85 -9.09 1.25
N SER A 25 8.03 -8.17 0.76
CA SER A 25 8.20 -6.75 1.04
C SER A 25 6.88 -6.00 0.90
N GLY A 26 6.72 -4.94 1.68
CA GLY A 26 5.56 -4.08 1.60
C GLY A 26 5.85 -2.63 1.96
N LEU A 27 5.03 -1.74 1.41
CA LEU A 27 5.23 -0.30 1.48
C LEU A 27 3.92 0.44 1.76
N PHE A 28 4.01 1.48 2.59
CA PHE A 28 2.91 2.40 2.83
C PHE A 28 2.93 3.56 1.84
N PHE A 29 1.80 3.79 1.18
CA PHE A 29 1.55 4.92 0.31
C PHE A 29 0.64 5.92 1.01
N THR A 30 1.01 7.20 0.99
CA THR A 30 0.26 8.31 1.61
C THR A 30 -0.10 9.42 0.62
N GLY A 31 0.47 9.39 -0.59
CA GLY A 31 0.25 10.39 -1.63
C GLY A 31 -1.19 10.37 -2.12
N LYS A 32 -1.88 11.52 -2.15
CA LYS A 32 -3.30 11.60 -2.53
C LYS A 32 -3.61 11.00 -3.92
N SER A 33 -2.74 11.22 -4.91
CA SER A 33 -2.89 10.62 -6.24
C SER A 33 -2.79 9.11 -6.21
N ASP A 34 -1.87 8.62 -5.38
CA ASP A 34 -1.52 7.21 -5.27
C ASP A 34 -2.65 6.48 -4.55
N LEU A 35 -3.16 7.07 -3.47
CA LEU A 35 -4.33 6.59 -2.73
C LEU A 35 -5.58 6.48 -3.62
N ALA A 36 -5.82 7.44 -4.52
CA ALA A 36 -6.97 7.37 -5.42
C ALA A 36 -6.89 6.21 -6.42
N ILE A 37 -5.68 5.88 -6.89
CA ILE A 37 -5.46 4.72 -7.77
C ILE A 37 -5.62 3.42 -6.98
N LEU A 38 -4.99 3.35 -5.81
CA LEU A 38 -5.03 2.19 -4.92
C LEU A 38 -6.45 1.92 -4.40
N GLU A 39 -7.23 2.95 -4.09
CA GLU A 39 -8.64 2.84 -3.70
C GLU A 39 -9.43 2.12 -4.80
N LYS A 40 -9.28 2.57 -6.06
CA LYS A 40 -9.96 1.95 -7.19
C LYS A 40 -9.57 0.47 -7.35
N LEU A 41 -8.27 0.18 -7.29
CA LEU A 41 -7.77 -1.20 -7.36
C LEU A 41 -8.31 -2.05 -6.21
N PHE A 42 -8.39 -1.49 -5.01
CA PHE A 42 -8.94 -2.16 -3.84
C PHE A 42 -10.45 -2.41 -3.96
N THR A 43 -11.23 -1.46 -4.49
CA THR A 43 -12.68 -1.67 -4.69
C THR A 43 -12.97 -2.67 -5.80
N ASP A 44 -12.08 -2.79 -6.79
CA ASP A 44 -12.14 -3.75 -7.90
C ASP A 44 -11.53 -5.13 -7.53
N SER A 45 -10.93 -5.27 -6.34
CA SER A 45 -10.27 -6.49 -5.86
C SER A 45 -11.27 -7.61 -5.48
N HIS A 46 -10.75 -8.69 -4.90
CA HIS A 46 -11.53 -9.77 -4.32
C HIS A 46 -10.92 -10.27 -2.99
N ASP A 47 -11.66 -11.17 -2.33
CA ASP A 47 -11.28 -11.86 -1.09
C ASP A 47 -10.87 -10.93 0.06
N TRP A 48 -11.70 -9.90 0.29
CA TRP A 48 -11.47 -8.97 1.38
C TRP A 48 -11.45 -9.66 2.74
N GLN A 49 -10.34 -9.49 3.46
CA GLN A 49 -10.13 -10.07 4.78
C GLN A 49 -9.33 -9.14 5.68
N ASN A 50 -9.52 -9.29 6.99
CA ASN A 50 -8.72 -8.57 7.97
C ASN A 50 -7.24 -8.91 7.77
N SER A 51 -6.39 -7.88 7.72
CA SER A 51 -4.96 -8.00 7.51
C SER A 51 -4.21 -7.82 8.84
N PHE A 52 -4.01 -6.57 9.28
CA PHE A 52 -3.32 -6.24 10.53
C PHE A 52 -3.97 -5.05 11.24
N GLN A 53 -3.51 -4.75 12.46
CA GLN A 53 -3.90 -3.54 13.19
C GLN A 53 -2.72 -2.57 13.30
N ARG A 54 -2.97 -1.29 13.04
CA ARG A 54 -1.98 -0.20 13.20
C ARG A 54 -2.70 1.06 13.65
N GLU A 55 -2.13 1.77 14.63
CA GLU A 55 -2.65 3.05 15.13
C GLU A 55 -4.12 3.00 15.61
N GLY A 56 -4.55 1.84 16.13
CA GLY A 56 -5.93 1.60 16.57
C GLY A 56 -6.94 1.45 15.42
N ARG A 57 -6.47 1.15 14.21
CA ARG A 57 -7.30 0.87 13.03
C ARG A 57 -7.05 -0.55 12.56
N GLN A 58 -8.12 -1.26 12.22
CA GLN A 58 -8.06 -2.53 11.52
C GLN A 58 -7.86 -2.26 10.03
N TYR A 59 -6.84 -2.84 9.42
CA TYR A 59 -6.66 -2.86 7.98
C TYR A 59 -7.34 -4.08 7.39
N VAL A 60 -7.98 -3.90 6.25
CA VAL A 60 -8.58 -4.99 5.47
C VAL A 60 -7.85 -4.99 4.13
N MET A 61 -7.35 -6.16 3.77
CA MET A 61 -6.68 -6.38 2.48
C MET A 61 -7.71 -6.74 1.40
N GLY A 62 -7.31 -6.59 0.15
CA GLY A 62 -7.90 -7.23 -1.03
C GLY A 62 -6.81 -7.59 -2.03
N PHE A 63 -7.04 -8.60 -2.85
CA PHE A 63 -6.06 -9.10 -3.82
C PHE A 63 -6.12 -8.38 -5.16
N VAL A 64 -4.96 -8.00 -5.67
CA VAL A 64 -4.80 -7.40 -6.98
C VAL A 64 -3.88 -8.28 -7.82
N ASP A 65 -4.32 -8.57 -9.05
CA ASP A 65 -3.53 -9.29 -10.03
C ASP A 65 -2.24 -8.48 -10.34
N PRO A 66 -1.04 -9.04 -10.17
CA PRO A 66 0.21 -8.40 -10.57
C PRO A 66 0.24 -8.00 -12.05
N GLY A 67 -0.51 -8.70 -12.90
CA GLY A 67 -0.71 -8.40 -14.32
C GLY A 67 -1.67 -7.23 -14.61
N ASN A 68 -2.28 -6.63 -13.58
CA ASN A 68 -3.20 -5.50 -13.76
C ASN A 68 -2.46 -4.27 -14.32
N VAL A 69 -2.84 -3.84 -15.52
CA VAL A 69 -2.20 -2.72 -16.23
C VAL A 69 -2.20 -1.42 -15.43
N GLN A 70 -3.28 -1.13 -14.68
CA GLN A 70 -3.34 0.08 -13.85
C GLN A 70 -2.35 -0.01 -12.68
N PHE A 71 -2.22 -1.18 -12.06
CA PHE A 71 -1.25 -1.41 -10.99
C PHE A 71 0.20 -1.36 -11.49
N ILE A 72 0.51 -2.01 -12.62
CA ILE A 72 1.84 -1.95 -13.24
C ILE A 72 2.24 -0.49 -13.55
N THR A 73 1.32 0.27 -14.14
CA THR A 73 1.54 1.69 -14.46
C THR A 73 1.80 2.49 -13.18
N PHE A 74 1.00 2.24 -12.13
CA PHE A 74 1.20 2.84 -10.82
C PHE A 74 2.60 2.54 -10.24
N MET A 75 3.03 1.28 -10.25
CA MET A 75 4.34 0.87 -9.72
C MET A 75 5.51 1.52 -10.48
N GLN A 76 5.41 1.63 -11.80
CA GLN A 76 6.42 2.32 -12.62
C GLN A 76 6.53 3.81 -12.27
N HIS A 77 5.39 4.49 -12.10
CA HIS A 77 5.36 5.90 -11.70
C HIS A 77 5.89 6.11 -10.28
N ALA A 78 5.48 5.26 -9.33
CA ALA A 78 5.95 5.31 -7.95
C ALA A 78 7.47 5.11 -7.86
N PHE A 79 8.01 4.12 -8.57
CA PHE A 79 9.46 3.88 -8.64
C PHE A 79 10.24 5.08 -9.21
N THR A 80 9.70 5.73 -10.24
CA THR A 80 10.35 6.91 -10.84
C THR A 80 10.46 8.05 -9.83
N LYS A 81 9.37 8.32 -9.09
CA LYS A 81 9.36 9.35 -8.05
C LYS A 81 10.35 9.03 -6.91
N GLU A 82 10.42 7.77 -6.49
CA GLU A 82 11.36 7.32 -5.46
C GLU A 82 12.81 7.57 -5.89
N LYS A 83 13.16 7.18 -7.12
CA LYS A 83 14.48 7.46 -7.68
C LYS A 83 14.82 8.94 -7.72
N GLU A 84 13.88 9.78 -8.13
CA GLU A 84 14.07 11.23 -8.15
C GLU A 84 14.34 11.80 -6.75
N TYR A 85 13.65 11.26 -5.74
CA TYR A 85 13.87 11.61 -4.33
C TYR A 85 15.26 11.16 -3.86
N ASP A 86 15.63 9.90 -4.09
CA ASP A 86 16.93 9.35 -3.69
C ASP A 86 18.11 10.12 -4.30
N GLU A 87 18.02 10.42 -5.60
CA GLU A 87 19.04 11.22 -6.27
C GLU A 87 19.13 12.63 -5.72
N LYS A 88 17.99 13.25 -5.40
CA LYS A 88 17.96 14.58 -4.79
C LYS A 88 18.60 14.56 -3.41
N PHE A 89 18.25 13.58 -2.57
CA PHE A 89 18.83 13.39 -1.25
C PHE A 89 20.35 13.22 -1.34
N TYR A 90 20.83 12.37 -2.24
CA TYR A 90 22.26 12.19 -2.48
C TYR A 90 22.96 13.49 -2.89
N ARG A 91 22.36 14.27 -3.81
CA ARG A 91 22.91 15.57 -4.22
C ARG A 91 23.00 16.55 -3.05
N GLU A 92 22.06 16.51 -2.12
CA GLU A 92 22.01 17.43 -0.98
C GLU A 92 22.91 16.99 0.19
N HIS A 93 23.15 15.69 0.37
CA HIS A 93 23.77 15.16 1.60
C HIS A 93 25.05 14.35 1.36
N GLY A 94 25.34 13.95 0.11
CA GLY A 94 26.55 13.23 -0.27
C GLY A 94 26.54 11.72 0.03
N PHE A 95 25.39 11.17 0.43
CA PHE A 95 25.17 9.73 0.63
C PHE A 95 23.72 9.37 0.28
N TYR A 96 23.47 8.11 -0.05
CA TYR A 96 22.12 7.61 -0.28
C TYR A 96 21.47 7.24 1.05
N GLU A 97 20.18 7.56 1.19
CA GLU A 97 19.36 7.02 2.28
C GLU A 97 19.21 5.50 2.10
N GLN A 98 19.07 4.76 3.20
CA GLN A 98 18.72 3.34 3.11
C GLN A 98 17.26 3.25 2.67
N SER A 99 17.02 3.01 1.38
CA SER A 99 15.69 2.82 0.82
C SER A 99 15.16 1.41 1.12
N HIS A 100 13.84 1.27 1.02
CA HIS A 100 13.17 -0.03 1.13
C HIS A 100 13.42 -0.87 -0.14
N ASP A 101 13.53 -2.18 0.03
CA ASP A 101 13.72 -3.14 -1.07
C ASP A 101 12.45 -3.37 -1.91
N PHE A 102 11.33 -2.72 -1.57
CA PHE A 102 10.01 -2.95 -2.16
C PHE A 102 10.00 -2.90 -3.70
N PHE A 103 10.62 -1.87 -4.30
CA PHE A 103 10.66 -1.76 -5.76
C PHE A 103 11.62 -2.77 -6.38
N ASP A 104 12.75 -3.08 -5.73
CA ASP A 104 13.66 -4.12 -6.18
C ASP A 104 12.95 -5.47 -6.19
N ILE A 105 12.17 -5.78 -5.15
CA ILE A 105 11.34 -6.99 -5.11
C ILE A 105 10.34 -7.02 -6.26
N TRP A 106 9.64 -5.92 -6.52
CA TRP A 106 8.68 -5.83 -7.63
C TRP A 106 9.31 -6.06 -9.01
N PHE A 107 10.49 -5.50 -9.27
CA PHE A 107 11.12 -5.59 -10.60
C PHE A 107 11.98 -6.84 -10.80
N ASP A 108 12.59 -7.37 -9.74
CA ASP A 108 13.54 -8.48 -9.84
C ASP A 108 12.92 -9.86 -9.60
N ASN A 109 11.65 -9.91 -9.17
CA ASN A 109 10.95 -11.16 -8.86
C ASN A 109 9.66 -11.32 -9.66
N ASP A 110 9.25 -12.57 -9.85
CA ASP A 110 7.93 -12.94 -10.37
C ASP A 110 6.91 -12.87 -9.23
N VAL A 111 6.40 -11.66 -8.98
CA VAL A 111 5.37 -11.41 -7.96
C VAL A 111 4.11 -12.18 -8.34
N SER A 112 3.70 -13.12 -7.48
CA SER A 112 2.53 -13.97 -7.72
C SER A 112 1.24 -13.31 -7.29
N ASP A 113 1.28 -12.52 -6.21
CA ASP A 113 0.11 -11.86 -5.65
C ASP A 113 0.47 -10.51 -5.04
N VAL A 114 -0.47 -9.56 -5.16
CA VAL A 114 -0.39 -8.26 -4.52
C VAL A 114 -1.56 -8.10 -3.57
N GLN A 115 -1.28 -7.74 -2.33
CA GLN A 115 -2.32 -7.41 -1.35
C GLN A 115 -2.31 -5.91 -1.09
N ILE A 116 -3.46 -5.27 -1.29
CA ILE A 116 -3.66 -3.85 -1.01
C ILE A 116 -4.54 -3.73 0.22
N SER A 117 -4.08 -3.03 1.24
CA SER A 117 -4.77 -2.91 2.52
C SER A 117 -5.09 -1.46 2.88
N PHE A 118 -6.37 -1.19 3.10
CA PHE A 118 -6.85 0.09 3.63
C PHE A 118 -7.40 -0.07 5.05
N PRO A 119 -7.23 0.96 5.90
CA PRO A 119 -7.80 0.95 7.24
C PRO A 119 -9.31 1.18 7.19
N LEU A 120 -10.02 0.49 8.08
CA LEU A 120 -11.37 0.89 8.47
C LEU A 120 -11.34 2.26 9.17
N LEU A 121 -12.46 2.98 9.09
CA LEU A 121 -12.71 4.14 9.94
C LEU A 121 -12.55 3.71 11.41
N LYS A 122 -11.92 4.57 12.24
CA LYS A 122 -11.86 4.30 13.68
C LYS A 122 -13.28 4.13 14.18
N ALA A 123 -13.53 3.07 14.94
CA ALA A 123 -14.74 3.01 15.73
C ALA A 123 -14.75 4.27 16.61
N VAL A 124 -15.79 5.10 16.49
CA VAL A 124 -16.06 6.09 17.50
C VAL A 124 -16.55 5.28 18.69
N ASP A 125 -15.72 5.14 19.71
CA ASP A 125 -16.14 4.55 20.97
C ASP A 125 -17.25 5.44 21.53
N ASN A 126 -18.51 5.07 21.31
CA ASN A 126 -19.71 5.72 21.86
C ASN A 126 -19.83 5.54 23.39
N ALA A 127 -18.71 5.54 24.11
CA ALA A 127 -18.66 5.27 25.55
C ALA A 127 -18.18 6.47 26.39
N SER A 128 -17.84 7.62 25.79
CA SER A 128 -17.24 8.75 26.53
C SER A 128 -17.99 10.09 26.45
N GLU A 129 -19.17 10.17 25.83
CA GLU A 129 -20.00 11.39 25.81
C GLU A 129 -21.20 11.31 26.76
N LEU A 130 -21.01 10.76 27.96
CA LEU A 130 -21.95 10.89 29.07
C LEU A 130 -21.18 11.23 30.35
N ILE A 131 -20.75 12.50 30.45
CA ILE A 131 -20.49 13.18 31.73
C ILE A 131 -21.27 14.49 31.70
#